data_AF-A0A927YBE6-F1
#
_entry.id   AF-A0A927YBE6-F1
#
_cell.length_a   1.000
_cell.length_b   1.000
_cell.length_c   1.000
_cell.angle_alpha   90.00
_cell.angle_beta   90.00
_cell.angle_gamma   90.00
#
_symmetry.space_group_name_H-M   'P 1'
#
loop_
_entity.id
_entity.type
_entity.pdbx_description
1 polymer ?
#
loop_
_entity_poly.entity_id
_entity_poly.type
_entity_poly.pdbx_seq_one_letter_code
_entity_poly.pdbx_strand_id
1 'polypeptide(L)'
;MKIMYVTTALKAPNGVCAVNVIEELMKTGHKVSVFTQSNIAGEVRCPCQVIYSKHHSIHTKKERFKEQHPKSKLNKLIDFLYRVWIVLCYPIWPISSPLFVHNFAIEAHRKAKENDVDIIITEYGDIACLNAGRIVKNKENRIRVIAYFIDALYCGAKPSRMSIEAKNKKALHWENKMLADYDKVIMMEATKDRYSKIGDEILFEKKLTFLDIPMLKRLGLDEMTDNNHKLEDRIVFAYIGSMPRNIRNPKYLLELFKRINNPKWSLYIYGSNEYIDLIEDYKNYNVIYKGFVSHDVAISVLKEADYLINIGNSFPEMVPSKIFEYMSMGKPIISTFKIADDPCNHYLSFYANSICLDENTSFSDNQRRLVYFINDCRENGNIESFEELTLREGPLYKNTPKAFVECLEE
;
A
#
# COMPACT_ATOMS: atom_id res chain seq x y z
N MET A 1 -1.32 -25.00 -8.07
CA MET A 1 -0.07 -25.25 -7.31
C MET A 1 -0.31 -25.02 -5.82
N LYS A 2 0.55 -25.55 -4.95
CA LYS A 2 0.57 -25.17 -3.52
C LYS A 2 1.57 -24.03 -3.32
N ILE A 3 1.07 -22.90 -2.84
CA ILE A 3 1.84 -21.67 -2.68
C ILE A 3 1.93 -21.32 -1.20
N MET A 4 3.13 -20.97 -0.73
CA MET A 4 3.31 -20.37 0.58
C MET A 4 3.80 -18.93 0.43
N TYR A 5 2.97 -18.00 0.88
CA TYR A 5 3.27 -16.57 0.89
C TYR A 5 3.93 -16.20 2.22
N VAL A 6 5.12 -15.61 2.18
CA VAL A 6 5.95 -15.30 3.35
C VAL A 6 6.04 -13.80 3.54
N THR A 7 5.55 -13.32 4.68
CA THR A 7 5.58 -11.90 5.07
C THR A 7 5.90 -11.77 6.56
N THR A 8 6.40 -10.65 7.05
CA THR A 8 6.58 -10.45 8.50
C THR A 8 5.40 -9.73 9.16
N ALA A 9 4.59 -9.01 8.40
CA ALA A 9 3.56 -8.14 8.96
C ALA A 9 2.31 -8.09 8.09
N LEU A 10 1.49 -9.16 8.15
CA LEU A 10 0.21 -9.23 7.41
C LEU A 10 -0.80 -8.12 7.80
N LYS A 11 -0.60 -7.42 8.92
CA LYS A 11 -1.44 -6.27 9.35
C LYS A 11 -0.92 -4.91 8.88
N ALA A 12 0.25 -4.86 8.26
CA ALA A 12 0.80 -3.63 7.73
C ALA A 12 0.12 -3.26 6.40
N PRO A 13 0.29 -2.03 5.87
CA PRO A 13 -0.19 -1.66 4.54
C PRO A 13 0.22 -2.65 3.44
N ASN A 14 1.45 -3.16 3.48
CA ASN A 14 1.92 -4.17 2.52
C ASN A 14 1.18 -5.52 2.69
N GLY A 15 0.73 -5.83 3.90
CA GLY A 15 -0.13 -6.98 4.18
C GLY A 15 -1.50 -6.90 3.49
N VAL A 16 -2.06 -5.70 3.29
CA VAL A 16 -3.29 -5.52 2.48
C VAL A 16 -3.02 -5.88 1.02
N CYS A 17 -1.88 -5.43 0.48
CA CYS A 17 -1.45 -5.78 -0.87
C CYS A 17 -1.23 -7.29 -1.01
N ALA A 18 -0.61 -7.92 -0.01
CA ALA A 18 -0.44 -9.36 0.06
C ALA A 18 -1.78 -10.10 0.04
N VAL A 19 -2.77 -9.66 0.83
CA VAL A 19 -4.11 -10.27 0.85
C VAL A 19 -4.78 -10.18 -0.52
N ASN A 20 -4.68 -9.05 -1.23
CA ASN A 20 -5.24 -8.94 -2.58
C ASN A 20 -4.62 -9.94 -3.56
N VAL A 21 -3.30 -10.11 -3.51
CA VAL A 21 -2.59 -11.11 -4.31
C VAL A 21 -3.02 -12.53 -3.93
N ILE A 22 -3.12 -12.83 -2.63
CA ILE A 22 -3.56 -14.14 -2.12
C ILE A 22 -4.98 -14.47 -2.59
N GLU A 23 -5.91 -13.50 -2.51
CA GLU A 23 -7.28 -13.65 -3.01
C GLU A 23 -7.28 -14.03 -4.50
N GLU A 24 -6.48 -13.35 -5.31
CA GLU A 24 -6.42 -13.60 -6.76
C GLU A 24 -5.76 -14.95 -7.10
N LEU A 25 -4.70 -15.34 -6.37
CA LEU A 25 -4.10 -16.68 -6.49
C LEU A 25 -5.11 -17.79 -6.14
N MET A 26 -5.97 -17.56 -5.15
CA MET A 26 -7.01 -18.53 -4.80
C MET A 26 -8.10 -18.60 -5.87
N LYS A 27 -8.51 -17.48 -6.45
CA LYS A 27 -9.50 -17.45 -7.55
C LYS A 27 -9.04 -18.21 -8.78
N THR A 28 -7.73 -18.20 -9.07
CA THR A 28 -7.11 -18.97 -10.16
C THR A 28 -6.86 -20.45 -9.80
N GLY A 29 -7.41 -20.91 -8.67
CA GLY A 29 -7.41 -22.33 -8.28
C GLY A 29 -6.14 -22.79 -7.55
N HIS A 30 -5.26 -21.87 -7.12
CA HIS A 30 -4.10 -22.24 -6.32
C HIS A 30 -4.47 -22.45 -4.84
N LYS A 31 -3.76 -23.37 -4.18
CA LYS A 31 -3.87 -23.59 -2.74
C LYS A 31 -2.84 -22.72 -2.05
N VAL A 32 -3.28 -21.68 -1.36
CA VAL A 32 -2.40 -20.68 -0.73
C VAL A 32 -2.37 -20.86 0.79
N SER A 33 -1.19 -20.70 1.38
CA SER A 33 -0.97 -20.59 2.82
C SER A 33 -0.09 -19.37 3.10
N VAL A 34 -0.27 -18.71 4.24
CA VAL A 34 0.58 -17.58 4.65
C VAL A 34 1.48 -18.01 5.80
N PHE A 35 2.77 -17.74 5.71
CA PHE A 35 3.69 -17.83 6.83
C PHE A 35 4.11 -16.42 7.28
N THR A 36 3.74 -16.05 8.50
CA THR A 36 3.98 -14.70 9.03
C THR A 36 4.43 -14.66 10.47
N GLN A 37 5.07 -13.58 10.89
CA GLN A 37 5.26 -13.32 12.32
C GLN A 37 3.89 -13.12 12.99
N SER A 38 3.70 -13.63 14.21
CA SER A 38 2.49 -13.31 14.99
C SER A 38 2.51 -11.84 15.39
N ASN A 39 1.65 -11.03 14.77
CA ASN A 39 1.43 -9.66 15.21
C ASN A 39 0.53 -9.59 16.43
N ILE A 40 0.73 -8.54 17.20
CA ILE A 40 -0.04 -8.16 18.37
C ILE A 40 -1.47 -7.75 17.93
N ALA A 41 -2.47 -8.13 18.74
CA ALA A 41 -3.89 -7.72 18.79
C ALA A 41 -4.72 -7.66 17.49
N GLY A 42 -5.76 -8.50 17.40
CA GLY A 42 -6.80 -8.51 16.35
C GLY A 42 -6.71 -9.67 15.35
N GLU A 43 -7.83 -10.15 14.83
CA GLU A 43 -7.87 -11.13 13.75
C GLU A 43 -7.54 -10.47 12.41
N VAL A 44 -6.63 -11.06 11.63
CA VAL A 44 -6.46 -10.67 10.22
C VAL A 44 -7.47 -11.45 9.41
N ARG A 45 -8.33 -10.76 8.67
CA ARG A 45 -9.22 -11.38 7.70
C ARG A 45 -8.36 -11.78 6.48
N CYS A 46 -7.81 -12.99 6.54
CA CYS A 46 -7.11 -13.62 5.43
C CYS A 46 -7.97 -14.79 4.93
N PRO A 47 -8.22 -14.94 3.63
CA PRO A 47 -9.09 -15.99 3.10
C PRO A 47 -8.48 -17.41 3.21
N CYS A 48 -7.20 -17.52 3.57
CA CYS A 48 -6.48 -18.79 3.63
C CYS A 48 -5.89 -19.07 5.02
N GLN A 49 -5.31 -20.26 5.18
CA GLN A 49 -4.61 -20.64 6.41
C GLN A 49 -3.42 -19.72 6.67
N VAL A 50 -3.36 -19.19 7.90
CA VAL A 50 -2.23 -18.38 8.38
C VAL A 50 -1.43 -19.18 9.41
N ILE A 51 -0.14 -19.35 9.14
CA ILE A 51 0.83 -20.05 9.96
C ILE A 51 1.73 -18.99 10.62
N TYR A 52 1.74 -18.98 11.95
CA TYR A 52 2.50 -18.01 12.71
C TYR A 52 3.88 -18.54 13.10
N SER A 53 4.90 -17.75 12.82
CA SER A 53 6.26 -17.98 13.32
C SER A 53 6.29 -17.83 14.84
N LYS A 54 7.05 -18.71 15.50
CA LYS A 54 7.31 -18.65 16.95
C LYS A 54 8.40 -17.63 17.30
N HIS A 55 9.12 -17.14 16.29
CA HIS A 55 10.23 -16.23 16.48
C HIS A 55 9.79 -14.78 16.28
N HIS A 56 10.36 -13.89 17.09
CA HIS A 56 10.08 -12.46 17.01
C HIS A 56 11.37 -11.66 16.90
N SER A 57 11.32 -10.61 16.09
CA SER A 57 12.40 -9.63 16.01
C SER A 57 12.61 -8.96 17.37
N ILE A 58 13.81 -8.40 17.59
CA ILE A 58 14.11 -7.66 18.82
C ILE A 58 13.16 -6.47 18.97
N HIS A 59 12.81 -5.82 17.86
CA HIS A 59 11.84 -4.73 17.85
C HIS A 59 10.45 -5.20 18.32
N THR A 60 9.92 -6.30 17.78
CA THR A 60 8.61 -6.81 18.19
C THR A 60 8.59 -7.25 19.66
N LYS A 61 9.68 -7.85 20.17
CA LYS A 61 9.80 -8.19 21.60
C LYS A 61 9.77 -6.93 22.48
N LYS A 62 10.42 -5.86 22.02
CA LYS A 62 10.44 -4.55 22.68
C LYS A 62 9.03 -3.95 22.77
N GLU A 63 8.30 -3.90 21.65
CA GLU A 63 6.96 -3.32 21.62
C GLU A 63 5.96 -4.14 22.45
N ARG A 64 6.00 -5.49 22.38
CA ARG A 64 5.20 -6.37 23.24
C ARG A 64 5.39 -6.10 24.73
N PHE A 65 6.64 -5.93 25.16
CA PHE A 65 6.94 -5.62 26.55
C PHE A 65 6.32 -4.28 26.97
N LYS A 66 6.41 -3.26 26.10
CA LYS A 66 5.87 -1.93 26.38
C LYS A 66 4.35 -1.93 26.45
N GLU A 67 3.67 -2.68 25.60
CA GLU A 67 2.21 -2.84 25.64
C GLU A 67 1.72 -3.55 26.89
N GLN A 68 2.45 -4.58 27.34
CA GLN A 68 2.15 -5.30 28.58
C GLN A 68 2.45 -4.44 29.83
N HIS A 69 3.40 -3.51 29.73
CA HIS A 69 3.85 -2.69 30.85
C HIS A 69 3.96 -1.19 30.49
N PRO A 70 2.85 -0.51 30.14
CA PRO A 70 2.89 0.84 29.57
C PRO A 70 3.46 1.90 30.52
N LYS A 71 3.27 1.73 31.84
CA LYS A 71 3.74 2.67 32.87
C LYS A 71 5.12 2.33 33.46
N SER A 72 5.81 1.30 32.95
CA SER A 72 7.08 0.85 33.52
C SER A 72 8.22 1.85 33.28
N LYS A 73 8.97 2.19 34.33
CA LYS A 73 10.20 2.99 34.22
C LYS A 73 11.28 2.27 33.38
N LEU A 74 11.21 0.94 33.27
CA LEU A 74 12.14 0.12 32.48
C LEU A 74 12.04 0.43 30.97
N ASN A 75 10.89 0.94 30.50
CA ASN A 75 10.69 1.28 29.08
C ASN A 75 11.76 2.26 28.58
N LYS A 76 12.21 3.21 29.42
CA LYS A 76 13.29 4.16 29.07
C LYS A 76 14.63 3.46 28.88
N LEU A 77 14.96 2.51 29.76
CA LEU A 77 16.20 1.73 29.65
C LEU A 77 16.16 0.82 28.42
N ILE A 78 15.02 0.15 28.18
CA ILE A 78 14.81 -0.69 27.01
C ILE A 78 14.98 0.13 25.71
N ASP A 79 14.39 1.32 25.61
CA ASP A 79 14.54 2.19 24.45
C ASP A 79 15.99 2.69 24.28
N PHE A 80 16.73 2.90 25.38
CA PHE A 80 18.17 3.20 25.33
C PHE A 80 18.99 2.01 24.80
N LEU A 81 18.82 0.82 25.38
CA LEU A 81 19.53 -0.40 24.97
C LEU A 81 19.23 -0.77 23.52
N TYR A 82 17.98 -0.61 23.08
CA TYR A 82 17.60 -0.84 21.69
C TYR A 82 18.31 0.12 20.73
N ARG A 83 18.46 1.41 21.09
CA ARG A 83 19.22 2.36 20.26
C ARG A 83 20.71 1.98 20.16
N VAL A 84 21.32 1.57 21.27
CA VAL A 84 22.69 1.05 21.27
C VAL A 84 22.81 -0.17 20.36
N TRP A 85 21.88 -1.12 20.46
CA TRP A 85 21.82 -2.31 19.63
C TRP A 85 21.72 -1.99 18.13
N ILE A 86 20.88 -1.04 17.74
CA ILE A 86 20.74 -0.62 16.33
C ILE A 86 22.04 -0.02 15.80
N VAL A 87 22.79 0.73 16.61
CA VAL A 87 24.13 1.23 16.23
C VAL A 87 25.12 0.08 16.04
N LEU A 88 25.09 -0.92 16.90
CA LEU A 88 25.95 -2.11 16.75
C LEU A 88 25.59 -2.93 15.50
N CYS A 89 24.34 -2.91 15.05
CA CYS A 89 23.90 -3.59 13.83
C CYS A 89 24.21 -2.81 12.53
N TYR A 90 24.76 -1.60 12.62
CA TYR A 90 25.02 -0.76 11.45
C TYR A 90 25.98 -1.38 10.40
N PRO A 91 27.03 -2.13 10.79
CA PRO A 91 27.88 -2.84 9.84
C PRO A 91 27.11 -3.89 9.02
N ILE A 92 26.09 -4.53 9.61
CA ILE A 92 25.31 -5.62 9.02
C ILE A 92 23.91 -5.19 8.54
N TRP A 93 23.62 -3.88 8.52
CA TRP A 93 22.36 -3.34 7.99
C TRP A 93 22.07 -3.91 6.58
N PRO A 94 20.82 -4.31 6.25
CA PRO A 94 19.57 -4.05 6.96
C PRO A 94 19.22 -5.04 8.10
N ILE A 95 20.10 -5.97 8.46
CA ILE A 95 19.81 -6.96 9.50
C ILE A 95 19.90 -6.35 10.90
N SER A 96 18.75 -6.09 11.53
CA SER A 96 18.66 -5.59 12.91
C SER A 96 18.44 -6.71 13.96
N SER A 97 18.04 -7.90 13.53
CA SER A 97 17.76 -9.05 14.41
C SER A 97 18.29 -10.36 13.81
N PRO A 98 19.61 -10.62 13.82
CA PRO A 98 20.22 -11.76 13.10
C PRO A 98 19.64 -13.13 13.48
N LEU A 99 19.45 -13.39 14.78
CA LEU A 99 18.87 -14.64 15.27
C LEU A 99 17.42 -14.84 14.78
N PHE A 100 16.64 -13.76 14.73
CA PHE A 100 15.28 -13.81 14.20
C PHE A 100 15.30 -14.11 12.70
N VAL A 101 16.11 -13.38 11.92
CA VAL A 101 16.25 -13.57 10.46
C VAL A 101 16.63 -15.01 10.12
N HIS A 102 17.55 -15.61 10.89
CA HIS A 102 17.93 -17.00 10.71
C HIS A 102 16.82 -17.98 11.08
N ASN A 103 16.27 -17.87 12.31
CA ASN A 103 15.29 -18.83 12.81
C ASN A 103 13.95 -18.75 12.06
N PHE A 104 13.52 -17.56 11.67
CA PHE A 104 12.34 -17.35 10.82
C PHE A 104 12.50 -18.06 9.48
N ALA A 105 13.67 -17.95 8.85
CA ALA A 105 13.97 -18.60 7.59
C ALA A 105 14.03 -20.14 7.70
N ILE A 106 14.59 -20.68 8.80
CA ILE A 106 14.58 -22.13 9.06
C ILE A 106 13.16 -22.65 9.29
N GLU A 107 12.35 -21.92 10.05
CA GLU A 107 10.95 -22.30 10.29
C GLU A 107 10.11 -22.23 9.01
N ALA A 108 10.29 -21.20 8.18
CA ALA A 108 9.67 -21.09 6.86
C ALA A 108 10.02 -22.30 5.99
N HIS A 109 11.30 -22.68 5.91
CA HIS A 109 11.74 -23.86 5.16
C HIS A 109 11.09 -25.16 5.67
N ARG A 110 11.04 -25.35 6.99
CA ARG A 110 10.37 -26.53 7.58
C ARG A 110 8.89 -26.56 7.19
N LYS A 111 8.21 -25.41 7.24
CA LYS A 111 6.79 -25.29 6.86
C LYS A 111 6.55 -25.49 5.38
N ALA A 112 7.45 -25.02 4.52
CA ALA A 112 7.40 -25.29 3.09
C ALA A 112 7.43 -26.80 2.80
N LYS A 113 8.33 -27.51 3.48
CA LYS A 113 8.46 -28.97 3.35
C LYS A 113 7.27 -29.73 3.91
N GLU A 114 6.80 -29.38 5.12
CA GLU A 114 5.63 -30.01 5.76
C GLU A 114 4.35 -29.90 4.91
N ASN A 115 4.20 -28.79 4.19
CA ASN A 115 3.03 -28.54 3.34
C ASN A 115 3.26 -28.93 1.86
N ASP A 116 4.45 -29.47 1.53
CA ASP A 116 4.83 -29.89 0.18
C ASP A 116 4.61 -28.77 -0.85
N VAL A 117 5.12 -27.58 -0.52
CA VAL A 117 4.94 -26.34 -1.30
C VAL A 117 5.66 -26.43 -2.65
N ASP A 118 5.03 -25.94 -3.72
CA ASP A 118 5.62 -25.84 -5.06
C ASP A 118 6.27 -24.48 -5.30
N ILE A 119 5.64 -23.41 -4.77
CA ILE A 119 6.11 -22.03 -4.93
C ILE A 119 6.14 -21.30 -3.58
N ILE A 120 7.23 -20.60 -3.30
CA ILE A 120 7.29 -19.62 -2.22
C ILE A 120 7.37 -18.22 -2.81
N ILE A 121 6.52 -17.34 -2.29
CA ILE A 121 6.56 -15.90 -2.57
C ILE A 121 7.05 -15.22 -1.30
N THR A 122 8.16 -14.49 -1.37
CA THR A 122 8.70 -13.72 -0.24
C THR A 122 8.44 -12.23 -0.44
N GLU A 123 7.51 -11.68 0.34
CA GLU A 123 7.23 -10.26 0.35
C GLU A 123 8.32 -9.52 1.13
N TYR A 124 8.93 -8.53 0.49
CA TYR A 124 9.87 -7.64 1.16
C TYR A 124 9.13 -6.61 2.03
N GLY A 125 8.94 -6.96 3.29
CA GLY A 125 8.73 -6.00 4.40
C GLY A 125 9.85 -6.04 5.44
N ASP A 126 10.62 -7.13 5.47
CA ASP A 126 11.81 -7.32 6.30
C ASP A 126 12.78 -8.25 5.55
N ILE A 127 14.09 -8.07 5.75
CA ILE A 127 15.14 -8.93 5.18
C ILE A 127 14.98 -10.41 5.59
N ALA A 128 14.27 -10.69 6.69
CA ALA A 128 13.89 -12.04 7.11
C ALA A 128 13.13 -12.82 6.04
N CYS A 129 12.20 -12.17 5.31
CA CYS A 129 11.46 -12.80 4.22
C CYS A 129 12.39 -13.21 3.07
N LEU A 130 13.28 -12.30 2.64
CA LEU A 130 14.23 -12.58 1.56
C LEU A 130 15.20 -13.70 1.95
N ASN A 131 15.65 -13.71 3.21
CA ASN A 131 16.49 -14.79 3.72
C ASN A 131 15.74 -16.14 3.80
N ALA A 132 14.43 -16.13 4.10
CA ALA A 132 13.60 -17.34 4.08
C ALA A 132 13.56 -17.98 2.70
N GLY A 133 13.29 -17.20 1.66
CA GLY A 133 13.28 -17.73 0.28
C GLY A 133 14.64 -18.23 -0.16
N ARG A 134 15.73 -17.53 0.19
CA ARG A 134 17.10 -17.99 -0.11
C ARG A 134 17.41 -19.33 0.56
N ILE A 135 17.10 -19.49 1.85
CA ILE A 135 17.34 -20.76 2.56
C ILE A 135 16.53 -21.89 1.91
N VAL A 136 15.29 -21.62 1.51
CA VAL A 136 14.48 -22.62 0.81
C VAL A 136 15.11 -22.98 -0.52
N LYS A 137 15.45 -21.99 -1.35
CA LYS A 137 16.03 -22.24 -2.67
C LYS A 137 17.31 -23.08 -2.60
N ASN A 138 18.17 -22.79 -1.63
CA ASN A 138 19.44 -23.49 -1.46
C ASN A 138 19.28 -24.92 -0.94
N LYS A 139 18.19 -25.22 -0.24
CA LYS A 139 17.94 -26.55 0.35
C LYS A 139 16.98 -27.41 -0.47
N GLU A 140 16.08 -26.78 -1.22
CA GLU A 140 14.96 -27.41 -1.91
C GLU A 140 14.87 -26.87 -3.34
N ASN A 141 15.75 -27.36 -4.22
CA ASN A 141 15.82 -26.86 -5.61
C ASN A 141 14.52 -27.10 -6.41
N ARG A 142 13.63 -28.00 -5.94
CA ARG A 142 12.29 -28.23 -6.52
C ARG A 142 11.37 -27.02 -6.35
N ILE A 143 11.54 -26.26 -5.26
CA ILE A 143 10.63 -25.17 -4.91
C ILE A 143 11.03 -23.93 -5.70
N ARG A 144 10.07 -23.39 -6.48
CA ARG A 144 10.25 -22.10 -7.16
C ARG A 144 10.16 -20.98 -6.12
N VAL A 145 11.13 -20.07 -6.09
CA VAL A 145 11.21 -18.99 -5.12
C VAL A 145 11.15 -17.64 -5.83
N ILE A 146 10.18 -16.83 -5.43
CA ILE A 146 9.87 -15.54 -6.04
C ILE A 146 9.95 -14.46 -4.98
N ALA A 147 10.71 -13.40 -5.25
CA ALA A 147 10.76 -12.23 -4.38
C ALA A 147 9.74 -11.21 -4.86
N TYR A 148 9.01 -10.60 -3.95
CA TYR A 148 8.05 -9.54 -4.26
C TYR A 148 8.31 -8.29 -3.43
N PHE A 149 8.67 -7.21 -4.11
CA PHE A 149 8.97 -5.92 -3.51
C PHE A 149 7.79 -4.95 -3.71
N ILE A 150 7.11 -4.65 -2.62
CA ILE A 150 6.10 -3.56 -2.50
C ILE A 150 6.74 -2.32 -1.83
N ASP A 151 7.97 -2.49 -1.34
CA ASP A 151 8.86 -1.47 -0.84
C ASP A 151 10.24 -1.67 -1.45
N ALA A 152 11.09 -0.65 -1.43
CA ALA A 152 12.44 -0.74 -1.99
C ALA A 152 13.51 -0.84 -0.88
N LEU A 153 14.47 -1.77 -1.03
CA LEU A 153 15.67 -1.81 -0.18
C LEU A 153 16.75 -0.90 -0.80
N TYR A 154 17.19 -1.22 -2.02
CA TYR A 154 17.93 -0.28 -2.85
C TYR A 154 17.04 0.92 -3.18
N CYS A 155 17.60 2.13 -3.09
CA CYS A 155 16.85 3.37 -3.30
C CYS A 155 15.63 3.65 -2.39
N GLY A 156 15.38 2.82 -1.37
CA GLY A 156 14.37 3.08 -0.34
C GLY A 156 14.84 4.02 0.78
N ALA A 157 14.04 4.08 1.86
CA ALA A 157 14.30 4.91 3.03
C ALA A 157 15.67 4.61 3.67
N LYS A 158 16.37 5.66 4.12
CA LYS A 158 17.70 5.53 4.72
C LYS A 158 17.65 5.53 6.26
N PRO A 159 18.48 4.73 6.94
CA PRO A 159 18.69 4.86 8.38
C PRO A 159 19.20 6.25 8.76
N SER A 160 18.86 6.70 9.96
CA SER A 160 19.44 7.91 10.53
C SER A 160 20.98 7.80 10.55
N ARG A 161 21.68 8.87 10.14
CA ARG A 161 23.16 8.95 10.09
C ARG A 161 23.85 8.09 9.02
N MET A 162 23.11 7.44 8.12
CA MET A 162 23.68 6.83 6.92
C MET A 162 23.63 7.80 5.74
N SER A 163 24.74 7.91 5.02
CA SER A 163 24.74 8.56 3.70
C SER A 163 23.95 7.71 2.72
N ILE A 164 23.34 8.36 1.72
CA ILE A 164 22.54 7.68 0.70
C ILE A 164 23.41 6.68 -0.06
N GLU A 165 24.64 7.06 -0.39
CA GLU A 165 25.61 6.21 -1.09
C GLU A 165 25.98 4.95 -0.30
N ALA A 166 26.35 5.09 0.98
CA ALA A 166 26.69 3.94 1.81
C ALA A 166 25.48 3.00 2.00
N LYS A 167 24.28 3.57 2.12
CA LYS A 167 23.03 2.81 2.19
C LYS A 167 22.78 2.03 0.90
N ASN A 168 22.86 2.69 -0.24
CA ASN A 168 22.61 2.07 -1.54
C ASN A 168 23.62 0.96 -1.83
N LYS A 169 24.92 1.17 -1.52
CA LYS A 169 25.95 0.14 -1.66
C LYS A 169 25.67 -1.09 -0.79
N LYS A 170 25.26 -0.89 0.47
CA LYS A 170 24.88 -1.99 1.36
C LYS A 170 23.60 -2.69 0.91
N ALA A 171 22.60 -1.93 0.47
CA ALA A 171 21.34 -2.45 -0.04
C ALA A 171 21.58 -3.37 -1.23
N LEU A 172 22.30 -2.88 -2.25
CA LEU A 172 22.63 -3.64 -3.45
C LEU A 172 23.47 -4.88 -3.13
N HIS A 173 24.44 -4.77 -2.21
CA HIS A 173 25.18 -5.94 -1.72
C HIS A 173 24.25 -7.03 -1.17
N TRP A 174 23.29 -6.66 -0.33
CA TRP A 174 22.35 -7.62 0.25
C TRP A 174 21.33 -8.15 -0.75
N GLU A 175 20.80 -7.32 -1.64
CA GLU A 175 19.92 -7.76 -2.72
C GLU A 175 20.63 -8.78 -3.61
N ASN A 176 21.82 -8.49 -4.12
CA ASN A 176 22.62 -9.45 -4.89
C ASN A 176 22.87 -10.74 -4.10
N LYS A 177 23.27 -10.62 -2.84
CA LYS A 177 23.55 -11.77 -1.97
C LYS A 177 22.32 -12.62 -1.65
N MET A 178 21.11 -12.07 -1.71
CA MET A 178 19.88 -12.77 -1.35
C MET A 178 19.10 -13.26 -2.57
N LEU A 179 19.09 -12.47 -3.64
CA LEU A 179 18.21 -12.64 -4.79
C LEU A 179 18.89 -13.33 -5.98
N ALA A 180 20.21 -13.45 -6.01
CA ALA A 180 20.92 -14.10 -7.13
C ALA A 180 20.37 -15.51 -7.44
N ASP A 181 20.04 -16.28 -6.40
CA ASP A 181 19.56 -17.66 -6.53
C ASP A 181 18.05 -17.76 -6.76
N TYR A 182 17.28 -16.67 -6.58
CA TYR A 182 15.83 -16.67 -6.78
C TYR A 182 15.46 -17.00 -8.22
N ASP A 183 14.26 -17.52 -8.45
CA ASP A 183 13.78 -17.85 -9.79
C ASP A 183 13.18 -16.64 -10.50
N LYS A 184 12.57 -15.72 -9.73
CA LYS A 184 11.99 -14.47 -10.24
C LYS A 184 12.04 -13.40 -9.15
N VAL A 185 12.22 -12.14 -9.57
CA VAL A 185 12.26 -10.98 -8.68
C VAL A 185 11.29 -9.95 -9.24
N ILE A 186 10.24 -9.65 -8.49
CA ILE A 186 9.21 -8.68 -8.87
C ILE A 186 9.46 -7.40 -8.08
N MET A 187 9.66 -6.29 -8.77
CA MET A 187 9.91 -4.97 -8.19
C MET A 187 8.91 -3.92 -8.65
N MET A 188 8.81 -2.82 -7.91
CA MET A 188 7.92 -1.71 -8.24
C MET A 188 8.36 -0.98 -9.52
N GLU A 189 7.43 -0.62 -10.40
CA GLU A 189 7.67 0.11 -11.66
C GLU A 189 8.43 1.43 -11.39
N ALA A 190 8.12 2.12 -10.30
CA ALA A 190 8.80 3.34 -9.86
C ALA A 190 10.33 3.18 -9.66
N THR A 191 10.82 1.95 -9.53
CA THR A 191 12.25 1.64 -9.37
C THR A 191 12.95 1.28 -10.68
N LYS A 192 12.20 1.05 -11.76
CA LYS A 192 12.71 0.54 -13.04
C LYS A 192 13.85 1.35 -13.62
N ASP A 193 13.71 2.67 -13.70
CA ASP A 193 14.76 3.56 -14.21
C ASP A 193 16.04 3.51 -13.38
N ARG A 194 15.91 3.23 -12.08
CA ARG A 194 17.05 3.16 -11.16
C ARG A 194 17.80 1.84 -11.35
N TYR A 195 17.09 0.71 -11.43
CA TYR A 195 17.70 -0.59 -11.71
C TYR A 195 18.30 -0.65 -13.12
N SER A 196 17.65 -0.05 -14.12
CA SER A 196 18.16 -0.01 -15.51
C SER A 196 19.50 0.71 -15.63
N LYS A 197 19.78 1.69 -14.75
CA LYS A 197 21.06 2.43 -14.73
C LYS A 197 22.23 1.64 -14.13
N ILE A 198 21.95 0.59 -13.37
CA ILE A 198 22.95 -0.24 -12.69
C ILE A 198 22.87 -1.70 -13.12
N GLY A 199 22.31 -1.99 -14.32
CA GLY A 199 22.06 -3.33 -14.84
C GLY A 199 23.22 -4.31 -14.62
N ASP A 200 24.43 -3.90 -15.03
CA ASP A 200 25.65 -4.72 -14.92
C ASP A 200 26.05 -5.07 -13.47
N GLU A 201 25.59 -4.30 -12.48
CA GLU A 201 25.84 -4.57 -11.05
C GLU A 201 24.84 -5.55 -10.43
N ILE A 202 23.75 -5.90 -11.13
CA ILE A 202 22.64 -6.69 -10.59
C ILE A 202 22.75 -8.15 -11.03
N LEU A 203 22.97 -9.06 -10.08
CA LEU A 203 23.15 -10.49 -10.35
C LEU A 203 21.86 -11.23 -10.76
N PHE A 204 20.72 -10.58 -10.64
CA PHE A 204 19.39 -11.13 -10.92
C PHE A 204 18.65 -10.37 -12.04
N GLU A 205 19.37 -9.56 -12.83
CA GLU A 205 18.78 -8.69 -13.87
C GLU A 205 17.85 -9.46 -14.83
N LYS A 206 18.30 -10.63 -15.30
CA LYS A 206 17.52 -11.48 -16.23
C LYS A 206 16.24 -12.07 -15.63
N LYS A 207 16.07 -11.98 -14.31
CA LYS A 207 14.93 -12.52 -13.55
C LYS A 207 14.03 -11.40 -13.02
N LEU A 208 14.37 -10.16 -13.36
CA LEU A 208 13.69 -8.97 -12.87
C LEU A 208 12.43 -8.71 -13.69
N THR A 209 11.32 -8.47 -13.01
CA THR A 209 10.06 -8.03 -13.61
C THR A 209 9.52 -6.86 -12.82
N PHE A 210 8.93 -5.89 -13.51
CA PHE A 210 8.40 -4.69 -12.88
C PHE A 210 6.87 -4.70 -12.92
N LEU A 211 6.27 -4.70 -11.73
CA LEU A 211 4.85 -4.54 -11.46
C LEU A 211 4.67 -3.39 -10.48
N ASP A 212 3.46 -3.16 -9.98
CA ASP A 212 3.21 -2.08 -9.04
C ASP A 212 2.33 -2.54 -7.87
N ILE A 213 1.84 -1.58 -7.08
CA ILE A 213 1.00 -1.80 -5.91
C ILE A 213 -0.32 -2.49 -6.35
N PRO A 214 -0.61 -3.72 -5.90
CA PRO A 214 -1.68 -4.58 -6.40
C PRO A 214 -3.01 -4.25 -5.69
N MET A 215 -3.41 -2.98 -5.77
CA MET A 215 -4.57 -2.45 -5.05
C MET A 215 -5.76 -2.18 -5.97
N LEU A 216 -5.56 -2.18 -7.29
CA LEU A 216 -6.64 -2.00 -8.26
C LEU A 216 -7.34 -3.35 -8.50
N LYS A 217 -8.52 -3.53 -7.90
CA LYS A 217 -9.30 -4.78 -7.99
C LYS A 217 -10.79 -4.48 -8.10
N ARG A 218 -11.54 -5.34 -8.77
CA ARG A 218 -12.99 -5.16 -8.91
C ARG A 218 -13.66 -5.33 -7.55
N LEU A 219 -14.30 -4.27 -7.05
CA LEU A 219 -14.93 -4.24 -5.73
C LEU A 219 -16.43 -4.56 -5.82
N GLY A 220 -16.78 -5.82 -6.09
CA GLY A 220 -18.17 -6.34 -5.96
C GLY A 220 -19.26 -5.35 -6.41
N LEU A 221 -19.06 -4.77 -7.60
CA LEU A 221 -19.97 -3.78 -8.19
C LEU A 221 -21.13 -4.45 -8.93
N ASP A 222 -21.15 -5.79 -8.99
CA ASP A 222 -22.24 -6.56 -9.59
C ASP A 222 -23.56 -6.40 -8.80
N GLU A 223 -23.48 -5.91 -7.57
CA GLU A 223 -24.61 -5.46 -6.74
C GLU A 223 -24.68 -3.95 -6.59
N MET A 224 -24.04 -3.17 -7.47
CA MET A 224 -24.60 -1.86 -7.77
C MET A 224 -25.90 -2.18 -8.51
N THR A 225 -26.97 -2.43 -7.74
CA THR A 225 -28.29 -2.12 -8.25
C THR A 225 -28.17 -0.76 -8.88
N ASP A 226 -28.79 -0.64 -10.05
CA ASP A 226 -29.06 0.59 -10.76
C ASP A 226 -29.84 1.49 -9.79
N ASN A 227 -29.11 1.99 -8.79
CA ASN A 227 -29.59 2.81 -7.72
C ASN A 227 -29.67 4.15 -8.40
N ASN A 228 -30.75 4.27 -9.16
CA ASN A 228 -31.64 5.41 -9.17
C ASN A 228 -31.94 5.88 -7.73
N HIS A 229 -30.92 6.15 -6.92
CA HIS A 229 -30.92 7.23 -5.95
C HIS A 229 -30.84 8.58 -6.71
N LYS A 230 -31.55 8.70 -7.83
CA LYS A 230 -32.12 9.95 -8.33
C LYS A 230 -33.31 10.36 -7.46
N LEU A 231 -33.18 10.24 -6.14
CA LEU A 231 -34.24 10.55 -5.19
C LEU A 231 -33.90 11.68 -4.23
N GLU A 232 -32.68 12.24 -4.28
CA GLU A 232 -32.41 13.53 -3.65
C GLU A 232 -31.63 14.46 -4.58
N ASP A 233 -31.97 15.75 -4.53
CA ASP A 233 -31.35 16.85 -5.25
C ASP A 233 -29.90 17.14 -4.77
N ARG A 234 -29.29 16.21 -4.03
CA ARG A 234 -28.03 16.35 -3.29
C ARG A 234 -26.88 15.62 -4.01
N ILE A 235 -25.69 16.19 -3.90
CA ILE A 235 -24.43 15.62 -4.40
C ILE A 235 -23.55 15.26 -3.19
N VAL A 236 -23.13 14.01 -3.14
CA VAL A 236 -22.36 13.44 -2.03
C VAL A 236 -20.90 13.30 -2.43
N PHE A 237 -20.02 13.93 -1.65
CA PHE A 237 -18.58 13.81 -1.75
C PHE A 237 -18.07 12.99 -0.57
N ALA A 238 -17.15 12.06 -0.79
CA ALA A 238 -16.58 11.24 0.27
C ALA A 238 -15.04 11.28 0.27
N TYR A 239 -14.45 11.62 1.41
CA TYR A 239 -13.05 11.36 1.72
C TYR A 239 -12.97 10.20 2.72
N ILE A 240 -12.15 9.18 2.42
CA ILE A 240 -11.89 8.07 3.34
C ILE A 240 -10.38 7.86 3.50
N GLY A 241 -9.86 8.13 4.70
CA GLY A 241 -8.47 7.83 5.00
C GLY A 241 -7.93 8.57 6.22
N SER A 242 -6.66 8.32 6.54
CA SER A 242 -5.97 9.06 7.58
C SER A 242 -5.55 10.45 7.08
N MET A 243 -5.71 11.46 7.93
CA MET A 243 -5.37 12.87 7.64
C MET A 243 -4.50 13.47 8.76
N PRO A 244 -3.19 13.16 8.78
CA PRO A 244 -2.26 13.67 9.79
C PRO A 244 -1.66 15.04 9.42
N ARG A 245 -1.36 15.89 10.44
CA ARG A 245 -1.11 17.35 10.34
C ARG A 245 0.08 17.82 9.50
N ASN A 246 0.89 16.93 8.95
CA ASN A 246 2.07 17.27 8.14
C ASN A 246 2.15 16.50 6.81
N ILE A 247 1.13 15.70 6.48
CA ILE A 247 1.13 14.89 5.26
C ILE A 247 0.01 15.35 4.34
N ARG A 248 -1.21 15.50 4.86
CA ARG A 248 -2.41 15.88 4.10
C ARG A 248 -3.11 17.03 4.79
N ASN A 249 -3.26 18.15 4.11
CA ASN A 249 -3.90 19.34 4.66
C ASN A 249 -5.23 19.61 3.95
N PRO A 250 -6.39 19.54 4.63
CA PRO A 250 -7.68 19.71 3.99
C PRO A 250 -8.06 21.17 3.74
N LYS A 251 -7.29 22.15 4.26
CA LYS A 251 -7.70 23.56 4.31
C LYS A 251 -8.07 24.11 2.93
N TYR A 252 -7.30 23.79 1.89
CA TYR A 252 -7.57 24.29 0.54
C TYR A 252 -8.91 23.76 0.01
N LEU A 253 -9.15 22.45 0.14
CA LEU A 253 -10.40 21.82 -0.25
C LEU A 253 -11.59 22.38 0.54
N LEU A 254 -11.46 22.52 1.86
CA LEU A 254 -12.53 23.06 2.70
C LEU A 254 -12.89 24.51 2.31
N GLU A 255 -11.89 25.33 1.99
CA GLU A 255 -12.11 26.68 1.47
C GLU A 255 -12.80 26.68 0.10
N LEU A 256 -12.52 25.72 -0.79
CA LEU A 256 -13.27 25.56 -2.05
C LEU A 256 -14.76 25.31 -1.79
N PHE A 257 -15.08 24.35 -0.92
CA PHE A 257 -16.47 24.03 -0.55
C PHE A 257 -17.18 25.25 0.06
N LYS A 258 -16.50 25.96 0.96
CA LYS A 258 -17.01 27.19 1.59
C LYS A 258 -17.27 28.32 0.58
N ARG A 259 -16.39 28.55 -0.40
CA ARG A 259 -16.59 29.61 -1.39
C ARG A 259 -17.67 29.28 -2.42
N ILE A 260 -17.78 28.00 -2.80
CA ILE A 260 -18.85 27.52 -3.68
C ILE A 260 -20.20 27.57 -2.96
N ASN A 261 -20.22 27.19 -1.67
CA ASN A 261 -21.38 27.22 -0.78
C ASN A 261 -22.68 26.68 -1.43
N ASN A 262 -22.58 25.55 -2.13
CA ASN A 262 -23.74 24.97 -2.78
C ASN A 262 -24.55 24.13 -1.76
N PRO A 263 -25.80 24.48 -1.45
CA PRO A 263 -26.59 23.79 -0.42
C PRO A 263 -26.94 22.34 -0.80
N LYS A 264 -26.78 21.96 -2.06
CA LYS A 264 -26.96 20.59 -2.55
C LYS A 264 -25.74 19.72 -2.30
N TRP A 265 -24.57 20.29 -2.04
CA TRP A 265 -23.34 19.52 -1.85
C TRP A 265 -23.20 19.11 -0.39
N SER A 266 -22.79 17.86 -0.15
CA SER A 266 -22.45 17.33 1.18
C SER A 266 -21.11 16.61 1.11
N LEU A 267 -20.13 17.06 1.90
CA LEU A 267 -18.82 16.41 2.01
C LEU A 267 -18.73 15.60 3.30
N TYR A 268 -18.60 14.28 3.18
CA TYR A 268 -18.39 13.38 4.29
C TYR A 268 -16.93 12.96 4.40
N ILE A 269 -16.36 13.12 5.60
CA ILE A 269 -14.96 12.80 5.90
C ILE A 269 -14.91 11.65 6.91
N TYR A 270 -14.30 10.54 6.51
CA TYR A 270 -14.12 9.32 7.31
C TYR A 270 -12.63 9.02 7.54
N GLY A 271 -12.35 8.36 8.66
CA GLY A 271 -11.00 7.91 9.03
C GLY A 271 -10.39 8.72 10.18
N SER A 272 -9.15 8.42 10.54
CA SER A 272 -8.43 9.16 11.58
C SER A 272 -8.05 10.56 11.08
N ASN A 273 -8.37 11.58 11.86
CA ASN A 273 -8.21 12.95 11.43
C ASN A 273 -7.62 13.81 12.55
N GLU A 274 -6.54 14.53 12.26
CA GLU A 274 -5.92 15.46 13.20
C GLU A 274 -6.47 16.90 13.03
N TYR A 275 -7.30 17.17 12.02
CA TYR A 275 -7.92 18.46 11.70
C TYR A 275 -9.40 18.54 12.11
N ILE A 276 -9.84 17.78 13.12
CA ILE A 276 -11.25 17.74 13.54
C ILE A 276 -11.78 19.14 13.86
N ASP A 277 -11.04 19.91 14.68
CA ASP A 277 -11.44 21.28 15.05
C ASP A 277 -11.58 22.18 13.81
N LEU A 278 -10.64 22.09 12.87
CA LEU A 278 -10.69 22.84 11.63
C LEU A 278 -11.91 22.46 10.79
N ILE A 279 -12.28 21.17 10.74
CA ILE A 279 -13.41 20.69 9.94
C ILE A 279 -14.75 21.14 10.54
N GLU A 280 -14.86 21.20 11.88
CA GLU A 280 -16.10 21.62 12.55
C GLU A 280 -16.47 23.08 12.19
N ASP A 281 -15.47 23.95 11.94
CA ASP A 281 -15.67 25.32 11.44
C ASP A 281 -16.40 25.37 10.08
N TYR A 282 -16.43 24.26 9.32
CA TYR A 282 -17.04 24.17 8.00
C TYR A 282 -18.39 23.44 7.98
N LYS A 283 -18.94 23.08 9.15
CA LYS A 283 -20.22 22.36 9.25
C LYS A 283 -21.40 23.09 8.59
N ASN A 284 -21.40 24.42 8.65
CA ASN A 284 -22.42 25.27 8.01
C ASN A 284 -22.36 25.23 6.48
N TYR A 285 -21.32 24.63 5.89
CA TYR A 285 -21.14 24.40 4.45
C TYR A 285 -21.31 22.91 4.09
N ASN A 286 -22.08 22.17 4.89
CA ASN A 286 -22.34 20.73 4.73
C ASN A 286 -21.09 19.84 4.69
N VAL A 287 -20.03 20.24 5.40
CA VAL A 287 -18.86 19.38 5.64
C VAL A 287 -19.05 18.63 6.96
N ILE A 288 -19.01 17.30 6.91
CA ILE A 288 -19.40 16.43 8.02
C ILE A 288 -18.30 15.40 8.28
N TYR A 289 -17.67 15.47 9.46
CA TYR A 289 -16.77 14.43 9.93
C TYR A 289 -17.56 13.28 10.58
N LYS A 290 -17.30 12.05 10.14
CA LYS A 290 -17.99 10.83 10.59
C LYS A 290 -17.13 9.90 11.45
N GLY A 291 -15.86 10.24 11.65
CA GLY A 291 -14.94 9.44 12.45
C GLY A 291 -14.40 8.21 11.72
N PHE A 292 -13.76 7.32 12.48
CA PHE A 292 -13.22 6.06 11.98
C PHE A 292 -14.35 5.03 11.80
N VAL A 293 -14.31 4.30 10.69
CA VAL A 293 -15.27 3.24 10.35
C VAL A 293 -14.53 1.97 9.92
N SER A 294 -15.21 0.82 9.95
CA SER A 294 -14.66 -0.43 9.44
C SER A 294 -14.45 -0.36 7.92
N HIS A 295 -13.62 -1.26 7.38
CA HIS A 295 -13.39 -1.35 5.94
C HIS A 295 -14.69 -1.63 5.17
N ASP A 296 -15.53 -2.53 5.66
CA ASP A 296 -16.81 -2.86 5.01
C ASP A 296 -17.75 -1.64 4.94
N VAL A 297 -17.82 -0.83 6.00
CA VAL A 297 -18.58 0.43 5.99
C VAL A 297 -17.96 1.45 5.04
N ALA A 298 -16.63 1.55 5.01
CA ALA A 298 -15.94 2.43 4.07
C ALA A 298 -16.27 2.07 2.61
N ILE A 299 -16.32 0.78 2.26
CA ILE A 299 -16.74 0.33 0.93
C ILE A 299 -18.17 0.75 0.62
N SER A 300 -19.12 0.61 1.57
CA SER A 300 -20.50 1.09 1.37
C SER A 300 -20.56 2.60 1.12
N VAL A 301 -19.81 3.40 1.88
CA VAL A 301 -19.71 4.86 1.66
C VAL A 301 -19.19 5.19 0.26
N LEU A 302 -18.14 4.49 -0.19
CA LEU A 302 -17.62 4.68 -1.56
C LEU A 302 -18.67 4.30 -2.61
N LYS A 303 -19.46 3.24 -2.40
CA LYS A 303 -20.57 2.84 -3.27
C LYS A 303 -21.73 3.84 -3.29
N GLU A 304 -21.93 4.60 -2.22
CA GLU A 304 -23.01 5.61 -2.13
C GLU A 304 -22.59 7.01 -2.62
N ALA A 305 -21.30 7.37 -2.52
CA ALA A 305 -20.84 8.72 -2.88
C ALA A 305 -20.90 9.01 -4.39
N ASP A 306 -21.24 10.23 -4.81
CA ASP A 306 -21.18 10.63 -6.22
C ASP A 306 -19.74 10.93 -6.66
N TYR A 307 -18.96 11.56 -5.77
CA TYR A 307 -17.57 11.96 -6.02
C TYR A 307 -16.66 11.52 -4.89
N LEU A 308 -15.47 11.04 -5.25
CA LEU A 308 -14.45 10.63 -4.29
C LEU A 308 -13.38 11.72 -4.16
N ILE A 309 -12.99 12.01 -2.93
CA ILE A 309 -12.05 13.08 -2.61
C ILE A 309 -10.70 12.49 -2.25
N ASN A 310 -9.66 12.91 -2.98
CA ASN A 310 -8.26 12.71 -2.64
C ASN A 310 -7.62 14.03 -2.21
N ILE A 311 -6.78 13.97 -1.18
CA ILE A 311 -5.92 15.09 -0.76
C ILE A 311 -4.49 14.60 -0.88
N GLY A 312 -3.74 15.27 -1.76
CA GLY A 312 -2.36 15.00 -2.09
C GLY A 312 -1.44 15.02 -0.86
N ASN A 313 -0.31 14.34 -1.01
CA ASN A 313 0.67 14.25 0.06
C ASN A 313 1.66 15.42 -0.05
N SER A 314 2.22 15.81 1.10
CA SER A 314 3.32 16.78 1.15
C SER A 314 4.69 16.14 0.85
N PHE A 315 4.74 14.83 0.59
CA PHE A 315 5.95 14.05 0.37
C PHE A 315 5.85 13.24 -0.94
N PRO A 316 6.78 13.41 -1.89
CA PRO A 316 6.72 12.76 -3.19
C PRO A 316 6.94 11.24 -3.13
N GLU A 317 7.60 10.74 -2.08
CA GLU A 317 7.94 9.32 -1.94
C GLU A 317 6.77 8.44 -1.46
N MET A 318 5.63 9.04 -1.12
CA MET A 318 4.49 8.33 -0.54
C MET A 318 3.32 8.25 -1.52
N VAL A 319 3.25 7.18 -2.32
CA VAL A 319 2.05 6.88 -3.14
C VAL A 319 0.90 6.47 -2.21
N PRO A 320 -0.23 7.19 -2.14
CA PRO A 320 -1.38 6.75 -1.35
C PRO A 320 -2.05 5.56 -2.03
N SER A 321 -2.08 4.39 -1.38
CA SER A 321 -2.78 3.21 -1.91
C SER A 321 -4.29 3.40 -2.08
N LYS A 322 -4.88 4.39 -1.39
CA LYS A 322 -6.30 4.69 -1.42
C LYS A 322 -6.79 5.17 -2.80
N ILE A 323 -5.92 5.76 -3.62
CA ILE A 323 -6.29 6.18 -4.98
C ILE A 323 -6.72 4.97 -5.84
N PHE A 324 -6.06 3.82 -5.66
CA PHE A 324 -6.42 2.60 -6.40
C PHE A 324 -7.74 2.01 -5.93
N GLU A 325 -8.08 2.12 -4.63
CA GLU A 325 -9.42 1.77 -4.14
C GLU A 325 -10.50 2.69 -4.72
N TYR A 326 -10.20 3.97 -4.92
CA TYR A 326 -11.14 4.90 -5.56
C TYR A 326 -11.32 4.60 -7.05
N MET A 327 -10.22 4.36 -7.78
CA MET A 327 -10.28 3.95 -9.19
C MET A 327 -11.03 2.61 -9.36
N SER A 328 -10.90 1.71 -8.38
CA SER A 328 -11.65 0.44 -8.33
C SER A 328 -13.18 0.62 -8.26
N MET A 329 -13.66 1.81 -7.88
CA MET A 329 -15.10 2.14 -7.84
C MET A 329 -15.62 2.66 -9.18
N GLY A 330 -14.76 3.03 -10.13
CA GLY A 330 -15.16 3.63 -11.41
C GLY A 330 -15.81 5.02 -11.29
N LYS A 331 -15.71 5.66 -10.12
CA LYS A 331 -16.37 6.95 -9.83
C LYS A 331 -15.47 8.16 -10.09
N PRO A 332 -16.04 9.35 -10.33
CA PRO A 332 -15.28 10.58 -10.45
C PRO A 332 -14.41 10.88 -9.20
N ILE A 333 -13.14 11.22 -9.43
CA ILE A 333 -12.17 11.56 -8.36
C ILE A 333 -11.78 13.03 -8.46
N ILE A 334 -11.97 13.77 -7.36
CA ILE A 334 -11.46 15.14 -7.21
C ILE A 334 -10.24 15.09 -6.30
N SER A 335 -9.10 15.51 -6.82
CA SER A 335 -7.82 15.51 -6.12
C SER A 335 -7.30 16.93 -5.97
N THR A 336 -6.91 17.34 -4.76
CA THR A 336 -6.09 18.56 -4.56
C THR A 336 -4.66 18.17 -4.28
N PHE A 337 -3.69 18.92 -4.79
CA PHE A 337 -2.28 18.65 -4.54
C PHE A 337 -1.49 19.95 -4.39
N LYS A 338 -0.45 19.92 -3.56
CA LYS A 338 0.39 21.08 -3.25
C LYS A 338 1.78 21.03 -3.89
N ILE A 339 2.31 19.83 -4.09
CA ILE A 339 3.65 19.63 -4.67
C ILE A 339 3.50 19.25 -6.15
N ALA A 340 4.35 19.79 -7.02
CA ALA A 340 4.30 19.49 -8.46
C ALA A 340 4.46 17.99 -8.74
N ASP A 341 5.37 17.34 -8.00
CA ASP A 341 5.68 15.92 -8.11
C ASP A 341 4.81 15.06 -7.15
N ASP A 342 3.51 15.37 -7.03
CA ASP A 342 2.62 14.51 -6.24
C ASP A 342 2.51 13.14 -6.89
N PRO A 343 2.78 12.04 -6.17
CA PRO A 343 2.80 10.69 -6.73
C PRO A 343 1.43 10.24 -7.24
N CYS A 344 0.32 10.82 -6.77
CA CYS A 344 -1.01 10.51 -7.26
C CYS A 344 -1.24 11.02 -8.68
N ASN A 345 -0.61 12.15 -9.06
CA ASN A 345 -0.86 12.80 -10.35
C ASN A 345 -0.51 11.88 -11.52
N HIS A 346 0.57 11.10 -11.37
CA HIS A 346 0.94 10.08 -12.36
C HIS A 346 -0.20 9.09 -12.61
N TYR A 347 -0.71 8.45 -11.55
CA TYR A 347 -1.77 7.45 -11.70
C TYR A 347 -3.11 8.07 -12.12
N LEU A 348 -3.46 9.25 -11.59
CA LEU A 348 -4.70 9.95 -11.94
C LEU A 348 -4.70 10.43 -13.40
N SER A 349 -3.53 10.69 -14.00
CA SER A 349 -3.45 11.02 -15.44
C SER A 349 -3.93 9.90 -16.36
N PHE A 350 -3.94 8.65 -15.86
CA PHE A 350 -4.45 7.49 -16.57
C PHE A 350 -5.94 7.20 -16.30
N TYR A 351 -6.58 7.99 -15.45
CA TYR A 351 -7.97 7.81 -15.05
C TYR A 351 -8.79 9.00 -15.52
N ALA A 352 -9.52 8.82 -16.63
CA ALA A 352 -10.17 9.93 -17.33
C ALA A 352 -11.19 10.66 -16.44
N ASN A 353 -11.84 9.93 -15.54
CA ASN A 353 -12.80 10.48 -14.58
C ASN A 353 -12.14 11.09 -13.34
N SER A 354 -11.07 11.85 -13.52
CA SER A 354 -10.47 12.61 -12.43
C SER A 354 -10.18 14.07 -12.79
N ILE A 355 -10.14 14.91 -11.75
CA ILE A 355 -9.62 16.26 -11.83
C ILE A 355 -8.56 16.47 -10.74
N CYS A 356 -7.38 16.96 -11.16
CA CYS A 356 -6.31 17.37 -10.27
C CYS A 356 -6.24 18.90 -10.18
N LEU A 357 -6.44 19.44 -8.97
CA LEU A 357 -6.45 20.86 -8.64
C LEU A 357 -5.15 21.22 -7.90
N ASP A 358 -4.29 22.00 -8.57
CA ASP A 358 -3.03 22.49 -8.00
C ASP A 358 -3.29 23.64 -7.04
N GLU A 359 -2.97 23.47 -5.76
CA GLU A 359 -3.17 24.48 -4.72
C GLU A 359 -2.37 25.78 -4.95
N ASN A 360 -1.33 25.73 -5.79
CA ASN A 360 -0.51 26.90 -6.12
C ASN A 360 -1.07 27.74 -7.27
N THR A 361 -2.11 27.24 -7.96
CA THR A 361 -2.79 27.98 -9.03
C THR A 361 -3.88 28.89 -8.48
N SER A 362 -4.39 29.74 -9.37
CA SER A 362 -5.49 30.67 -9.08
C SER A 362 -6.68 29.95 -8.46
N PHE A 363 -7.04 30.36 -7.24
CA PHE A 363 -8.15 29.78 -6.48
C PHE A 363 -9.47 29.85 -7.27
N SER A 364 -9.74 30.98 -7.92
CA SER A 364 -10.95 31.18 -8.74
C SER A 364 -10.97 30.26 -9.96
N ASP A 365 -9.81 29.95 -10.54
CA ASP A 365 -9.74 29.02 -11.67
C ASP A 365 -10.01 27.60 -11.21
N ASN A 366 -9.43 27.16 -10.10
CA ASN A 366 -9.74 25.84 -9.53
C ASN A 366 -11.21 25.72 -9.11
N GLN A 367 -11.81 26.77 -8.56
CA GLN A 367 -13.25 26.81 -8.29
C GLN A 367 -14.07 26.61 -9.57
N ARG A 368 -13.75 27.33 -10.64
CA ARG A 368 -14.44 27.19 -11.95
C ARG A 368 -14.25 25.80 -12.54
N ARG A 369 -13.04 25.26 -12.50
CA ARG A 369 -12.71 23.92 -13.01
C ARG A 369 -13.45 22.82 -12.25
N LEU A 370 -13.54 22.94 -10.92
CA LEU A 370 -14.27 21.99 -10.07
C LEU A 370 -15.76 21.97 -10.41
N VAL A 371 -16.40 23.15 -10.51
CA VAL A 371 -17.82 23.24 -10.87
C VAL A 371 -18.07 22.70 -12.28
N TYR A 372 -17.21 23.03 -13.24
CA TYR A 372 -17.30 22.50 -14.60
C TYR A 372 -17.22 20.97 -14.62
N PHE A 373 -16.23 20.39 -13.95
CA PHE A 373 -16.04 18.94 -13.88
C PHE A 373 -17.27 18.22 -13.31
N ILE A 374 -17.86 18.76 -12.22
CA ILE A 374 -19.06 18.18 -11.62
C ILE A 374 -20.27 18.25 -12.55
N ASN A 375 -20.43 19.35 -13.29
CA ASN A 375 -21.53 19.47 -14.25
C ASN A 375 -21.34 18.51 -15.43
N ASP A 376 -20.12 18.44 -15.98
CA ASP A 376 -19.77 17.54 -17.07
C ASP A 376 -20.02 16.06 -16.71
N CYS A 377 -19.56 15.63 -15.53
CA CYS A 377 -19.81 14.27 -15.04
C CYS A 377 -21.31 13.94 -14.93
N ARG A 378 -22.15 14.91 -14.56
CA ARG A 378 -23.60 14.73 -14.43
C ARG A 378 -24.33 14.68 -15.78
N GLU A 379 -23.86 15.46 -16.75
CA GLU A 379 -24.46 15.53 -18.08
C GLU A 379 -24.08 14.30 -18.92
N ASN A 380 -22.82 13.88 -18.84
CA ASN A 380 -22.27 12.85 -19.72
C ASN A 380 -22.20 11.44 -19.10
N GLY A 381 -22.41 11.30 -17.78
CA GLY A 381 -22.40 9.99 -17.13
C GLY A 381 -21.01 9.35 -17.13
N ASN A 382 -20.04 10.07 -16.56
CA ASN A 382 -18.62 9.70 -16.56
C ASN A 382 -18.32 8.59 -15.53
N ILE A 383 -18.69 7.35 -15.85
CA ILE A 383 -18.24 6.13 -15.15
C ILE A 383 -17.12 5.50 -15.98
N GLU A 384 -15.97 5.29 -15.36
CA GLU A 384 -14.80 4.71 -16.05
C GLU A 384 -15.00 3.19 -16.08
N SER A 385 -14.81 2.55 -17.25
CA SER A 385 -14.81 1.09 -17.30
C SER A 385 -13.59 0.56 -16.56
N PHE A 386 -13.84 -0.16 -15.45
CA PHE A 386 -12.79 -0.85 -14.71
C PHE A 386 -12.02 -1.83 -15.62
N GLU A 387 -12.74 -2.50 -16.52
CA GLU A 387 -12.17 -3.44 -17.47
C GLU A 387 -11.16 -2.75 -18.40
N GLU A 388 -11.48 -1.57 -18.96
CA GLU A 388 -10.57 -0.82 -19.85
C GLU A 388 -9.28 -0.39 -19.14
N LEU A 389 -9.37 0.11 -17.91
CA LEU A 389 -8.20 0.49 -17.11
C LEU A 389 -7.25 -0.69 -16.81
N THR A 390 -7.84 -1.89 -16.71
CA THR A 390 -7.17 -3.11 -16.25
C THR A 390 -6.92 -4.14 -17.34
N LEU A 391 -7.16 -3.80 -18.61
CA LEU A 391 -6.71 -4.60 -19.76
C LEU A 391 -5.18 -4.76 -19.70
N ARG A 392 -4.64 -5.88 -20.21
CA ARG A 392 -3.20 -6.20 -20.12
C ARG A 392 -2.27 -5.09 -20.64
N GLU A 393 -2.69 -4.40 -21.71
CA GLU A 393 -1.96 -3.26 -22.31
C GLU A 393 -2.39 -1.91 -21.72
N GLY A 394 -3.31 -1.93 -20.75
CA GLY A 394 -3.86 -0.77 -20.07
C GLY A 394 -2.87 -0.13 -19.10
N PRO A 395 -3.03 1.17 -18.83
CA PRO A 395 -2.03 1.95 -18.10
C PRO A 395 -1.91 1.55 -16.62
N LEU A 396 -2.94 0.93 -16.05
CA LEU A 396 -2.99 0.55 -14.62
C LEU A 396 -3.01 -0.97 -14.39
N TYR A 397 -2.82 -1.79 -15.43
CA TYR A 397 -2.82 -3.24 -15.29
C TYR A 397 -1.77 -3.75 -14.29
N LYS A 398 -0.58 -3.13 -14.26
CA LYS A 398 0.49 -3.46 -13.30
C LYS A 398 0.09 -3.22 -11.83
N ASN A 399 -0.94 -2.42 -11.57
CA ASN A 399 -1.49 -2.16 -10.25
C ASN A 399 -2.57 -3.19 -9.83
N THR A 400 -2.80 -4.22 -10.64
CA THR A 400 -3.80 -5.25 -10.37
C THR A 400 -3.17 -6.50 -9.73
N PRO A 401 -3.88 -7.18 -8.81
CA PRO A 401 -3.49 -8.51 -8.35
C PRO A 401 -3.38 -9.52 -9.50
N LYS A 402 -4.19 -9.37 -10.54
CA LYS A 402 -4.20 -10.25 -11.72
C LYS A 402 -2.86 -10.21 -12.45
N ALA A 403 -2.29 -9.02 -12.67
CA ALA A 403 -0.97 -8.89 -13.28
C ALA A 403 0.13 -9.60 -12.49
N PHE A 404 0.02 -9.58 -11.16
CA PHE A 404 0.92 -10.35 -10.31
C PHE A 404 0.79 -11.85 -10.55
N VAL A 405 -0.44 -12.39 -10.57
CA VAL A 405 -0.67 -13.83 -10.78
C VAL A 405 -0.20 -14.28 -12.16
N GLU A 406 -0.53 -13.54 -13.22
CA GLU A 406 -0.09 -13.85 -14.59
C GLU A 406 1.44 -13.82 -14.70
N CYS A 407 2.10 -12.87 -14.02
CA CYS A 407 3.55 -12.82 -13.91
C CYS A 407 4.16 -14.03 -13.18
N LEU A 408 3.42 -14.79 -12.35
CA LEU A 408 3.94 -16.02 -11.78
C LEU A 408 3.90 -17.19 -12.77
N GLU A 409 2.95 -17.19 -13.71
CA GLU A 409 2.76 -18.29 -14.65
C GLU A 409 3.73 -18.21 -15.84
N GLU A 410 4.20 -17.00 -16.16
CA GLU A 410 5.36 -16.73 -17.04
C GLU A 410 6.69 -17.15 -16.40
#